data_AF-A0A924MJ11-F1
#
_entry.id   AF-A0A924MJ11-F1
#
_cell.length_a   1.000
_cell.length_b   1.000
_cell.length_c   1.000
_cell.angle_alpha   90.00
_cell.angle_beta   90.00
_cell.angle_gamma   90.00
#
_symmetry.space_group_name_H-M   'P 1'
#
loop_
_entity.id
_entity.type
_entity.pdbx_description
1 polymer ?
#
loop_
_entity_poly.entity_id
_entity_poly.type
_entity_poly.pdbx_seq_one_letter_code
_entity_poly.pdbx_strand_id
1 'polypeptide(L)'
;MKRILVFLLILVNIFITVKSCKDLNQKTIAEKTVGQDVIKKIPKDIYGRNYPYYNMAQEYTKDVGLNPLNDGFDSIFIRIWYPYRSNAQVIDIKKIVEKWDAEYHSMEIDLINDKLHAVNIKTQQIHPESGWNSFTSNLFSLNILNMPHQSELSGYESGDADGTSITVEIATRKSYRIYSYTNPNVHLEFPEAKQMENIMELIEKELGVKRHEIF
;
A
#
# COMPACT_ATOMS: atom_id res chain seq x y z
N MET A 1 39.99 45.33 47.35
CA MET A 1 39.09 44.16 47.21
C MET A 1 37.69 44.69 46.94
N LYS A 2 37.34 45.11 45.72
CA LYS A 2 36.87 44.35 44.54
C LYS A 2 35.70 43.39 44.82
N ARG A 3 34.53 43.81 44.33
CA ARG A 3 33.37 43.04 43.79
C ARG A 3 32.22 42.71 44.75
N ILE A 4 31.33 43.68 44.92
CA ILE A 4 29.88 43.46 45.04
C ILE A 4 29.20 44.54 44.20
N LEU A 5 28.07 44.21 43.58
CA LEU A 5 27.08 45.11 42.97
C LEU A 5 27.22 45.41 41.48
N VAL A 6 26.80 44.48 40.61
CA VAL A 6 26.01 44.81 39.39
C VAL A 6 25.10 43.63 39.06
N PHE A 7 23.97 43.57 39.74
CA PHE A 7 22.74 42.93 39.28
C PHE A 7 21.73 44.10 39.16
N LEU A 8 20.82 44.04 38.17
CA LEU A 8 19.86 45.07 37.73
C LEU A 8 20.38 46.10 36.71
N LEU A 9 20.29 45.73 35.44
CA LEU A 9 19.66 46.60 34.43
C LEU A 9 18.74 45.73 33.59
N ILE A 10 17.52 45.68 34.09
CA ILE A 10 16.29 45.12 33.55
C ILE A 10 15.88 45.94 32.32
N LEU A 11 15.43 45.22 31.27
CA LEU A 11 14.48 45.62 30.24
C LEU A 11 14.81 46.86 29.39
N VAL A 12 14.88 46.62 28.08
CA VAL A 12 14.28 47.38 26.97
C VAL A 12 15.21 47.21 25.78
N ASN A 13 14.87 46.26 24.91
CA ASN A 13 14.92 46.41 23.44
C ASN A 13 14.34 45.14 22.81
N ILE A 14 13.04 44.97 22.99
CA ILE A 14 12.19 44.34 21.99
C ILE A 14 12.08 45.38 20.87
N PHE A 15 12.80 45.23 19.76
CA PHE A 15 12.36 45.75 18.46
C PHE A 15 13.05 45.00 17.32
N ILE A 16 12.33 44.01 16.80
CA ILE A 16 12.13 43.71 15.37
C ILE A 16 13.38 43.71 14.49
N THR A 17 13.91 42.52 14.22
CA THR A 17 14.30 42.15 12.85
C THR A 17 13.74 40.77 12.53
N VAL A 18 12.43 40.68 12.39
CA VAL A 18 11.82 39.63 11.56
C VAL A 18 12.26 39.96 10.14
N LYS A 19 13.42 39.44 9.73
CA LYS A 19 13.77 39.38 8.32
C LYS A 19 12.73 38.47 7.68
N SER A 20 11.73 39.12 7.10
CA SER A 20 10.89 38.65 6.03
C SER A 20 11.76 37.81 5.09
N CYS A 21 11.72 36.49 5.28
CA CYS A 21 12.01 35.58 4.19
C CYS A 21 10.91 35.88 3.17
N LYS A 22 11.34 36.59 2.13
CA LYS A 22 10.59 36.76 0.89
C LYS A 22 9.93 35.43 0.58
N ASP A 23 8.61 35.48 0.42
CA ASP A 23 7.79 34.46 -0.21
C ASP A 23 8.48 34.00 -1.49
N LEU A 24 9.28 32.94 -1.35
CA LEU A 24 9.68 32.10 -2.45
C LEU A 24 8.40 31.43 -2.85
N ASN A 25 7.69 32.06 -3.81
CA ASN A 25 6.75 31.46 -4.73
C ASN A 25 6.53 29.98 -4.45
N GLN A 26 5.77 29.68 -3.39
CA GLN A 26 5.09 28.43 -3.29
C GLN A 26 3.99 28.63 -4.30
N LYS A 27 4.34 28.33 -5.56
CA LYS A 27 3.38 27.99 -6.57
C LYS A 27 2.64 26.85 -5.89
N THR A 28 1.54 27.18 -5.24
CA THR A 28 0.56 26.22 -4.77
C THR A 28 0.25 25.48 -6.05
N ILE A 29 0.92 24.35 -6.24
CA ILE A 29 0.46 23.34 -7.18
C ILE A 29 -0.91 23.11 -6.60
N ALA A 30 -1.92 23.69 -7.23
CA ALA A 30 -3.30 23.39 -6.90
C ALA A 30 -3.30 21.88 -6.79
N GLU A 31 -3.57 21.36 -5.58
CA GLU A 31 -3.83 19.95 -5.37
C GLU A 31 -4.94 19.63 -6.35
N LYS A 32 -4.53 19.16 -7.51
CA LYS A 32 -5.43 18.88 -8.62
C LYS A 32 -6.19 17.70 -8.06
N THR A 33 -7.46 17.93 -7.73
CA THR A 33 -8.33 16.97 -7.05
C THR A 33 -8.19 15.62 -7.74
N VAL A 34 -7.37 14.77 -7.14
CA VAL A 34 -7.16 13.38 -7.52
C VAL A 34 -8.55 12.75 -7.37
N GLY A 35 -9.20 12.38 -8.49
CA GLY A 35 -10.53 11.79 -8.43
C GLY A 35 -11.36 11.79 -9.72
N GLN A 36 -11.33 12.85 -10.55
CA GLN A 36 -12.27 12.91 -11.71
C GLN A 36 -11.74 12.28 -13.01
N ASP A 37 -10.43 12.10 -13.17
CA ASP A 37 -9.80 11.60 -14.41
C ASP A 37 -9.11 10.22 -14.27
N VAL A 38 -9.38 9.48 -13.18
CA VAL A 38 -8.70 8.20 -12.94
C VAL A 38 -9.38 7.05 -13.68
N ILE A 39 -8.63 6.40 -14.57
CA ILE A 39 -9.08 5.22 -15.30
C ILE A 39 -9.04 4.02 -14.34
N LYS A 40 -10.21 3.49 -13.99
CA LYS A 40 -10.36 2.34 -13.07
C LYS A 40 -10.42 1.03 -13.86
N LYS A 41 -9.50 0.10 -13.59
CA LYS A 41 -9.47 -1.27 -14.11
C LYS A 41 -9.83 -2.23 -12.98
N ILE A 42 -11.13 -2.46 -12.81
CA ILE A 42 -11.69 -3.33 -11.76
C ILE A 42 -12.28 -4.57 -12.43
N PRO A 43 -11.83 -5.79 -12.05
CA PRO A 43 -12.34 -7.04 -12.63
C PRO A 43 -13.82 -7.21 -12.31
N LYS A 44 -14.54 -7.80 -13.26
CA LYS A 44 -15.97 -8.10 -13.14
C LYS A 44 -16.19 -9.60 -13.06
N ASP A 45 -17.17 -10.03 -12.28
CA ASP A 45 -17.62 -11.42 -12.29
C ASP A 45 -18.51 -11.71 -13.52
N ILE A 46 -18.96 -12.96 -13.66
CA ILE A 46 -19.84 -13.40 -14.76
C ILE A 46 -21.19 -12.66 -14.81
N TYR A 47 -21.56 -11.96 -13.74
CA TYR A 47 -22.79 -11.17 -13.63
C TYR A 47 -22.53 -9.66 -13.82
N GLY A 48 -21.30 -9.26 -14.18
CA GLY A 48 -20.93 -7.85 -14.36
C GLY A 48 -20.74 -7.06 -13.06
N ARG A 49 -20.76 -7.73 -11.90
CA ARG A 49 -20.52 -7.12 -10.59
C ARG A 49 -19.02 -7.01 -10.35
N ASN A 50 -18.59 -6.11 -9.47
CA ASN A 50 -17.17 -6.07 -9.07
C ASN A 50 -16.78 -7.40 -8.44
N TYR A 51 -15.57 -7.86 -8.75
CA TYR A 51 -15.04 -9.07 -8.13
C TYR A 51 -14.97 -8.92 -6.59
N PRO A 52 -15.32 -9.95 -5.79
CA PRO A 52 -15.46 -9.84 -4.34
C PRO A 52 -14.24 -9.23 -3.63
N TYR A 53 -13.02 -9.58 -4.05
CA TYR A 53 -11.79 -9.07 -3.46
C TYR A 53 -11.62 -7.55 -3.59
N TYR A 54 -12.23 -6.90 -4.60
CA TYR A 54 -12.27 -5.44 -4.66
C TYR A 54 -13.08 -4.84 -3.51
N ASN A 55 -14.30 -5.34 -3.29
CA ASN A 55 -15.16 -4.82 -2.22
C ASN A 55 -14.50 -5.07 -0.85
N MET A 56 -13.95 -6.26 -0.65
CA MET A 56 -13.22 -6.61 0.58
C MET A 56 -12.01 -5.69 0.81
N ALA A 57 -11.22 -5.40 -0.22
CA ALA A 57 -10.11 -4.45 -0.11
C ALA A 57 -10.58 -3.04 0.28
N GLN A 58 -11.73 -2.57 -0.24
CA GLN A 58 -12.28 -1.27 0.15
C GLN A 58 -12.78 -1.24 1.61
N GLU A 59 -13.43 -2.32 2.06
CA GLU A 59 -13.91 -2.45 3.43
C GLU A 59 -12.75 -2.51 4.42
N TYR A 60 -11.76 -3.38 4.19
CA TYR A 60 -10.60 -3.47 5.06
C TYR A 60 -9.71 -2.24 5.01
N THR A 61 -9.63 -1.55 3.87
CA THR A 61 -8.97 -0.23 3.79
C THR A 61 -9.56 0.72 4.84
N LYS A 62 -10.89 0.76 4.95
CA LYS A 62 -11.57 1.61 5.92
C LYS A 62 -11.31 1.17 7.36
N ASP A 63 -11.42 -0.13 7.65
CA ASP A 63 -11.23 -0.65 9.01
C ASP A 63 -9.80 -0.44 9.52
N VAL A 64 -8.82 -0.56 8.63
CA VAL A 64 -7.40 -0.36 8.95
C VAL A 64 -7.03 1.14 9.01
N GLY A 65 -7.94 2.04 8.61
CA GLY A 65 -7.66 3.48 8.54
C GLY A 65 -6.67 3.84 7.42
N LEU A 66 -6.59 3.01 6.38
CA LEU A 66 -5.74 3.25 5.22
C LEU A 66 -6.44 4.20 4.24
N ASN A 67 -5.64 4.93 3.46
CA ASN A 67 -6.18 5.73 2.38
C ASN A 67 -6.68 4.83 1.24
N PRO A 68 -7.86 5.12 0.66
CA PRO A 68 -8.31 4.44 -0.55
C PRO A 68 -7.43 4.80 -1.74
N LEU A 69 -7.14 3.82 -2.59
CA LEU A 69 -6.30 3.99 -3.78
C LEU A 69 -7.12 4.17 -5.07
N ASN A 70 -8.44 3.94 -4.99
CA ASN A 70 -9.34 3.93 -6.13
C ASN A 70 -9.54 5.31 -6.78
N ASP A 71 -9.09 6.38 -6.13
CA ASP A 71 -9.12 7.74 -6.66
C ASP A 71 -7.77 8.18 -7.25
N GLY A 72 -6.75 7.32 -7.23
CA GLY A 72 -5.42 7.56 -7.79
C GLY A 72 -4.36 7.91 -6.75
N PHE A 73 -3.12 8.07 -7.21
CA PHE A 73 -1.98 8.45 -6.36
C PHE A 73 -0.96 9.26 -7.16
N ASP A 74 -0.33 10.29 -6.59
CA ASP A 74 0.46 11.27 -7.35
C ASP A 74 1.58 10.70 -8.23
N SER A 75 2.16 9.57 -7.80
CA SER A 75 3.27 8.86 -8.42
C SER A 75 2.90 7.39 -8.61
N ILE A 76 3.34 6.49 -7.74
CA ILE A 76 2.95 5.08 -7.74
C ILE A 76 2.73 4.58 -6.31
N PHE A 77 1.63 3.85 -6.12
CA PHE A 77 1.29 3.14 -4.90
C PHE A 77 0.91 1.72 -5.28
N ILE A 78 1.55 0.74 -4.65
CA ILE A 78 1.25 -0.68 -4.77
C ILE A 78 0.82 -1.16 -3.39
N ARG A 79 -0.40 -1.68 -3.26
CA ARG A 79 -0.90 -2.30 -2.04
C ARG A 79 -1.16 -3.77 -2.30
N ILE A 80 -0.63 -4.63 -1.45
CA ILE A 80 -0.72 -6.08 -1.60
C ILE A 80 -1.44 -6.64 -0.39
N TRP A 81 -2.58 -7.26 -0.60
CA TRP A 81 -3.38 -7.93 0.42
C TRP A 81 -3.12 -9.43 0.39
N TYR A 82 -2.94 -10.00 1.58
CA TYR A 82 -2.81 -11.44 1.79
C TYR A 82 -3.65 -11.88 3.00
N PRO A 83 -4.97 -12.10 2.81
CA PRO A 83 -5.82 -12.70 3.83
C PRO A 83 -5.54 -14.20 3.99
N TYR A 84 -5.55 -14.68 5.23
CA TYR A 84 -5.51 -16.10 5.56
C TYR A 84 -6.32 -16.40 6.84
N ARG A 85 -7.41 -17.17 6.68
CA ARG A 85 -8.34 -17.51 7.76
C ARG A 85 -8.79 -16.24 8.51
N SER A 86 -8.60 -16.20 9.83
CA SER A 86 -8.91 -15.06 10.71
C SER A 86 -7.78 -14.04 10.81
N ASN A 87 -6.83 -14.03 9.88
CA ASN A 87 -5.73 -13.05 9.84
C ASN A 87 -5.65 -12.42 8.45
N ALA A 88 -5.12 -11.21 8.37
CA ALA A 88 -4.76 -10.60 7.10
C ALA A 88 -3.46 -9.80 7.23
N GLN A 89 -2.74 -9.75 6.12
CA GLN A 89 -1.54 -8.96 5.96
C GLN A 89 -1.71 -7.98 4.80
N VAL A 90 -1.17 -6.78 4.94
CA VAL A 90 -1.14 -5.76 3.90
C VAL A 90 0.25 -5.18 3.80
N ILE A 91 0.74 -5.02 2.57
CA ILE A 91 2.01 -4.38 2.28
C ILE A 91 1.73 -3.19 1.38
N ASP A 92 2.01 -1.99 1.87
CA ASP A 92 1.95 -0.75 1.12
C ASP A 92 3.37 -0.39 0.66
N ILE A 93 3.60 -0.31 -0.66
CA ILE A 93 4.84 0.16 -1.26
C ILE A 93 4.50 1.40 -2.08
N LYS A 94 5.02 2.56 -1.69
CA LYS A 94 4.69 3.83 -2.33
C LYS A 94 5.93 4.62 -2.67
N LYS A 95 5.89 5.31 -3.81
CA LYS A 95 6.90 6.31 -4.19
C LYS A 95 6.31 7.69 -4.02
N ILE A 96 6.79 8.46 -3.06
CA ILE A 96 6.41 9.87 -2.87
C ILE A 96 7.55 10.73 -3.40
N VAL A 97 7.28 11.47 -4.49
CA VAL A 97 8.29 12.23 -5.23
C VAL A 97 9.39 11.26 -5.74
N GLU A 98 10.59 11.31 -5.15
CA GLU A 98 11.74 10.48 -5.52
C GLU A 98 12.12 9.47 -4.43
N LYS A 99 11.32 9.37 -3.37
CA LYS A 99 11.59 8.47 -2.24
C LYS A 99 10.59 7.32 -2.21
N TRP A 100 11.13 6.13 -2.09
CA TRP A 100 10.36 4.93 -1.82
C TRP A 100 10.16 4.75 -0.32
N ASP A 101 9.01 4.21 0.02
CA ASP A 101 8.60 3.91 1.39
C ASP A 101 7.74 2.64 1.40
N ALA A 102 7.77 1.87 2.49
CA ALA A 102 6.83 0.78 2.68
C ALA A 102 6.42 0.53 4.12
N GLU A 103 5.16 0.14 4.25
CA GLU A 103 4.52 -0.21 5.51
C GLU A 103 3.96 -1.64 5.41
N TYR A 104 4.17 -2.42 6.46
CA TYR A 104 3.52 -3.71 6.65
C TYR A 104 2.49 -3.58 7.74
N HIS A 105 1.28 -4.06 7.46
CA HIS A 105 0.17 -4.12 8.39
C HIS A 105 -0.22 -5.58 8.60
N SER A 106 -0.29 -6.02 9.85
CA SER A 106 -0.90 -7.30 10.23
C SER A 106 -2.15 -7.05 11.05
N MET A 107 -3.21 -7.81 10.80
CA MET A 107 -4.48 -7.68 11.50
C MET A 107 -5.14 -9.05 11.68
N GLU A 108 -6.04 -9.11 12.66
CA GLU A 108 -6.98 -10.21 12.81
C GLU A 108 -8.29 -9.84 12.13
N ILE A 109 -9.04 -10.83 11.64
CA ILE A 109 -10.36 -10.65 11.05
C ILE A 109 -11.38 -11.27 11.99
N ASP A 110 -12.28 -10.45 12.52
CA ASP A 110 -13.31 -10.85 13.49
C ASP A 110 -14.73 -10.55 12.97
N LEU A 111 -15.71 -11.31 13.44
CA LEU A 111 -17.12 -11.16 13.05
C LEU A 111 -17.83 -10.25 14.05
N ILE A 112 -18.08 -8.99 13.68
CA ILE A 112 -18.78 -8.00 14.51
C ILE A 112 -20.07 -7.58 13.81
N ASN A 113 -21.23 -7.81 14.47
CA ASN A 113 -22.55 -7.50 13.92
C ASN A 113 -22.79 -8.11 12.52
N ASP A 114 -22.50 -9.41 12.38
CA ASP A 114 -22.64 -10.19 11.14
C ASP A 114 -21.78 -9.69 9.97
N LYS A 115 -20.70 -8.95 10.25
CA LYS A 115 -19.74 -8.45 9.26
C LYS A 115 -18.31 -8.73 9.70
N LEU A 116 -17.46 -9.07 8.73
CA LEU A 116 -16.04 -9.25 8.96
C LEU A 116 -15.36 -7.90 9.08
N HIS A 117 -14.55 -7.73 10.12
CA HIS A 117 -13.85 -6.50 10.43
C HIS A 117 -12.38 -6.77 10.72
N ALA A 118 -11.51 -5.87 10.26
CA ALA A 118 -10.10 -5.90 10.65
C ALA A 118 -9.94 -5.32 12.08
N VAL A 119 -9.34 -6.12 12.98
CA VAL A 119 -9.07 -5.77 14.38
C VAL A 119 -7.61 -6.05 14.73
N ASN A 120 -7.15 -5.60 15.90
CA ASN A 120 -5.79 -5.85 16.41
C ASN A 120 -4.68 -5.48 15.41
N ILE A 121 -4.87 -4.37 14.69
CA ILE A 121 -3.98 -3.89 13.64
C ILE A 121 -2.62 -3.48 14.23
N LYS A 122 -1.55 -4.01 13.65
CA LYS A 122 -0.17 -3.61 13.92
C LYS A 122 0.46 -3.12 12.62
N THR A 123 1.14 -1.97 12.69
CA THR A 123 1.82 -1.36 11.55
C THR A 123 3.31 -1.26 11.86
N GLN A 124 4.15 -1.61 10.88
CA GLN A 124 5.59 -1.42 10.95
C GLN A 124 6.12 -0.85 9.64
N GLN A 125 7.11 0.02 9.76
CA GLN A 125 7.91 0.51 8.63
C GLN A 125 8.93 -0.56 8.23
N ILE A 126 9.04 -0.84 6.94
CA ILE A 126 9.90 -1.91 6.40
C ILE A 126 10.75 -1.37 5.25
N HIS A 127 11.95 -1.94 5.11
CA HIS A 127 12.92 -1.53 4.12
C HIS A 127 13.54 -2.75 3.44
N PRO A 128 13.76 -2.70 2.12
CA PRO A 128 14.40 -3.80 1.40
C PRO A 128 15.86 -3.97 1.79
N GLU A 129 16.29 -5.21 2.05
CA GLU A 129 17.68 -5.56 2.36
C GLU A 129 18.67 -5.08 1.29
N SER A 130 18.32 -5.23 -0.01
CA SER A 130 19.17 -4.76 -1.11
C SER A 130 19.03 -3.27 -1.45
N GLY A 131 18.17 -2.55 -0.71
CA GLY A 131 17.84 -1.15 -0.98
C GLY A 131 16.81 -0.96 -2.10
N TRP A 132 16.18 0.21 -2.09
CA TRP A 132 14.98 0.50 -2.89
C TRP A 132 15.15 0.35 -4.40
N ASN A 133 16.30 0.74 -4.96
CA ASN A 133 16.51 0.68 -6.40
C ASN A 133 16.57 -0.78 -6.90
N SER A 134 17.29 -1.64 -6.19
CA SER A 134 17.41 -3.07 -6.53
C SER A 134 16.06 -3.76 -6.36
N PHE A 135 15.44 -3.59 -5.19
CA PHE A 135 14.13 -4.19 -4.90
C PHE A 135 13.06 -3.81 -5.92
N THR A 136 12.87 -2.52 -6.21
CA THR A 136 11.81 -2.07 -7.12
C THR A 136 12.10 -2.44 -8.58
N SER A 137 13.38 -2.44 -9.00
CA SER A 137 13.77 -2.95 -10.31
C SER A 137 13.42 -4.43 -10.46
N ASN A 138 13.74 -5.25 -9.47
CA ASN A 138 13.43 -6.68 -9.48
C ASN A 138 11.91 -6.92 -9.46
N LEU A 139 11.19 -6.20 -8.60
CA LEU A 139 9.73 -6.29 -8.49
C LEU A 139 9.03 -5.92 -9.82
N PHE A 140 9.52 -4.89 -10.51
CA PHE A 140 8.98 -4.50 -11.82
C PHE A 140 9.38 -5.45 -12.94
N SER A 141 10.57 -6.06 -12.86
CA SER A 141 10.96 -7.12 -13.81
C SER A 141 10.06 -8.35 -13.71
N LEU A 142 9.45 -8.59 -12.55
CA LEU A 142 8.41 -9.60 -12.34
C LEU A 142 7.02 -9.14 -12.79
N ASN A 143 6.92 -8.01 -13.50
CA ASN A 143 5.71 -7.52 -14.15
C ASN A 143 4.50 -7.29 -13.22
N ILE A 144 4.72 -7.05 -11.92
CA ILE A 144 3.64 -6.76 -10.95
C ILE A 144 2.65 -5.69 -11.44
N LEU A 145 3.12 -4.72 -12.24
CA LEU A 145 2.29 -3.60 -12.69
C LEU A 145 1.23 -4.00 -13.73
N ASN A 146 1.45 -5.09 -14.47
CA ASN A 146 0.64 -5.41 -15.65
C ASN A 146 0.06 -6.82 -15.65
N MET A 147 0.26 -7.62 -14.59
CA MET A 147 -0.32 -8.96 -14.51
C MET A 147 -1.84 -8.94 -14.77
N PRO A 148 -2.39 -9.95 -15.47
CA PRO A 148 -3.83 -10.08 -15.64
C PRO A 148 -4.51 -10.43 -14.31
N HIS A 149 -5.82 -10.22 -14.22
CA HIS A 149 -6.62 -10.82 -13.16
C HIS A 149 -6.86 -12.30 -13.48
N GLN A 150 -6.99 -13.16 -12.47
CA GLN A 150 -7.19 -14.60 -12.69
C GLN A 150 -8.38 -14.96 -13.58
N SER A 151 -9.46 -14.17 -13.56
CA SER A 151 -10.63 -14.40 -14.42
C SER A 151 -10.35 -14.18 -15.91
N GLU A 152 -9.21 -13.57 -16.26
CA GLU A 152 -8.75 -13.42 -17.63
C GLU A 152 -7.95 -14.65 -18.10
N LEU A 153 -7.64 -15.58 -17.20
CA LEU A 153 -6.86 -16.80 -17.47
C LEU A 153 -7.81 -17.97 -17.78
N SER A 154 -7.74 -18.47 -19.01
CA SER A 154 -8.56 -19.60 -19.44
C SER A 154 -8.20 -20.87 -18.65
N GLY A 155 -9.19 -21.43 -17.94
CA GLY A 155 -9.03 -22.65 -17.14
C GLY A 155 -8.57 -22.42 -15.69
N TYR A 156 -8.37 -21.16 -15.29
CA TYR A 156 -8.05 -20.84 -13.89
C TYR A 156 -9.33 -20.86 -13.05
N GLU A 157 -9.54 -21.94 -12.30
CA GLU A 157 -10.74 -22.11 -11.46
C GLU A 157 -10.46 -21.65 -10.03
N SER A 158 -11.28 -20.74 -9.51
CA SER A 158 -11.19 -20.25 -8.12
C SER A 158 -11.85 -21.21 -7.10
N GLY A 159 -11.80 -22.52 -7.35
CA GLY A 159 -12.71 -23.52 -6.77
C GLY A 159 -12.43 -23.95 -5.32
N ASP A 160 -11.31 -23.53 -4.74
CA ASP A 160 -10.89 -23.99 -3.42
C ASP A 160 -11.57 -23.18 -2.30
N ALA A 161 -12.41 -23.85 -1.52
CA ALA A 161 -13.15 -23.24 -0.40
C ALA A 161 -12.23 -22.73 0.73
N ASP A 162 -11.05 -23.35 0.91
CA ASP A 162 -10.10 -23.08 2.00
C ASP A 162 -8.77 -22.50 1.48
N GLY A 163 -8.87 -21.61 0.49
CA GLY A 163 -7.70 -21.00 -0.15
C GLY A 163 -7.17 -19.73 0.52
N THR A 164 -5.92 -19.39 0.18
CA THR A 164 -5.39 -18.03 0.29
C THR A 164 -5.66 -17.27 -1.00
N SER A 165 -5.67 -15.94 -0.92
CA SER A 165 -5.63 -15.10 -2.11
C SER A 165 -4.58 -14.01 -1.95
N ILE A 166 -3.95 -13.66 -3.06
CA ILE A 166 -3.10 -12.47 -3.16
C ILE A 166 -3.85 -11.47 -4.04
N THR A 167 -4.13 -10.30 -3.49
CA THR A 167 -4.78 -9.21 -4.21
C THR A 167 -3.85 -8.02 -4.28
N VAL A 168 -3.63 -7.47 -5.47
CA VAL A 168 -2.73 -6.34 -5.69
C VAL A 168 -3.53 -5.17 -6.22
N GLU A 169 -3.45 -4.03 -5.54
CA GLU A 169 -3.94 -2.74 -5.97
C GLU A 169 -2.77 -1.86 -6.42
N ILE A 170 -2.93 -1.18 -7.55
CA ILE A 170 -1.93 -0.26 -8.09
C ILE A 170 -2.63 1.05 -8.43
N ALA A 171 -2.16 2.14 -7.82
CA ALA A 171 -2.61 3.48 -8.13
C ALA A 171 -1.46 4.33 -8.68
N THR A 172 -1.79 5.11 -9.70
CA THR A 172 -0.96 6.19 -10.26
C THR A 172 -1.84 7.43 -10.43
N ARG A 173 -1.26 8.51 -10.96
CA ARG A 173 -1.99 9.78 -11.12
C ARG A 173 -3.22 9.65 -12.01
N LYS A 174 -3.18 8.70 -12.95
CA LYS A 174 -4.19 8.56 -14.02
C LYS A 174 -4.89 7.20 -14.02
N SER A 175 -4.48 6.28 -13.18
CA SER A 175 -5.03 4.92 -13.21
C SER A 175 -5.11 4.31 -11.83
N TYR A 176 -6.15 3.52 -11.65
CA TYR A 176 -6.26 2.55 -10.57
C TYR A 176 -6.53 1.18 -11.18
N ARG A 177 -5.78 0.16 -10.77
CA ARG A 177 -6.01 -1.24 -11.14
C ARG A 177 -6.02 -2.08 -9.89
N ILE A 178 -6.88 -3.10 -9.88
CA ILE A 178 -6.82 -4.19 -8.91
C ILE A 178 -6.84 -5.52 -9.66
N TYR A 179 -6.08 -6.48 -9.18
CA TYR A 179 -6.14 -7.85 -9.68
C TYR A 179 -5.83 -8.84 -8.55
N SER A 180 -6.21 -10.12 -8.72
CA SER A 180 -6.09 -11.12 -7.66
C SER A 180 -5.89 -12.52 -8.22
N TYR A 181 -5.19 -13.34 -7.43
CA TYR A 181 -4.93 -14.75 -7.64
C TYR A 181 -5.30 -15.52 -6.37
N THR A 182 -6.22 -16.47 -6.49
CA THR A 182 -6.62 -17.44 -5.47
C THR A 182 -5.69 -18.64 -5.59
N ASN A 183 -5.08 -19.06 -4.47
CA ASN A 183 -4.12 -20.17 -4.38
C ASN A 183 -3.06 -20.24 -5.48
N PRO A 184 -2.33 -19.15 -5.80
CA PRO A 184 -1.31 -19.21 -6.86
C PRO A 184 -0.23 -20.27 -6.58
N ASN A 185 0.02 -20.63 -5.31
CA ASN A 185 0.94 -21.68 -4.89
C ASN A 185 0.55 -23.11 -5.33
N VAL A 186 -0.73 -23.39 -5.61
CA VAL A 186 -1.17 -24.71 -6.11
C VAL A 186 -1.48 -24.71 -7.61
N HIS A 187 -1.56 -23.51 -8.23
CA HIS A 187 -1.84 -23.31 -9.65
C HIS A 187 -0.57 -22.99 -10.47
N LEU A 188 0.55 -23.64 -10.15
CA LEU A 188 1.86 -23.36 -10.75
C LEU A 188 1.96 -23.74 -12.24
N GLU A 189 0.98 -24.46 -12.78
CA GLU A 189 0.79 -24.69 -14.21
C GLU A 189 0.47 -23.42 -14.99
N PHE A 190 -0.07 -22.38 -14.32
CA PHE A 190 -0.27 -21.05 -14.89
C PHE A 190 0.98 -20.19 -14.70
N PRO A 191 1.64 -19.71 -15.77
CA PRO A 191 2.82 -18.86 -15.67
C PRO A 191 2.61 -17.63 -14.79
N GLU A 192 1.41 -17.05 -14.82
CA GLU A 192 1.04 -15.88 -14.04
C GLU A 192 0.92 -16.18 -12.54
N ALA A 193 0.38 -17.33 -12.15
CA ALA A 193 0.37 -17.73 -10.74
C ALA A 193 1.79 -18.00 -10.23
N LYS A 194 2.62 -18.69 -11.02
CA LYS A 194 4.05 -18.84 -10.70
C LYS A 194 4.76 -17.49 -10.57
N GLN A 195 4.44 -16.53 -11.42
CA GLN A 195 4.98 -15.17 -11.33
C GLN A 195 4.50 -14.44 -10.07
N MET A 196 3.25 -14.63 -9.66
CA MET A 196 2.73 -14.10 -8.39
C MET A 196 3.48 -14.68 -7.19
N GLU A 197 3.77 -15.99 -7.19
CA GLU A 197 4.58 -16.60 -6.13
C GLU A 197 6.01 -16.02 -6.11
N ASN A 198 6.66 -15.86 -7.27
CA ASN A 198 7.97 -15.22 -7.34
C ASN A 198 7.97 -13.78 -6.82
N ILE A 199 6.87 -13.03 -7.02
CA ILE A 199 6.68 -11.68 -6.46
C ILE A 199 6.65 -11.75 -4.93
N MET A 200 5.86 -12.67 -4.37
CA MET A 200 5.77 -12.81 -2.92
C MET A 200 7.08 -13.28 -2.31
N GLU A 201 7.77 -14.24 -2.92
CA GLU A 201 9.10 -14.69 -2.47
C GLU A 201 10.11 -13.54 -2.44
N LEU A 202 10.12 -12.69 -3.49
CA LEU A 202 10.96 -11.49 -3.53
C LEU A 202 10.64 -10.53 -2.38
N ILE A 203 9.35 -10.28 -2.14
CA ILE A 203 8.88 -9.38 -1.08
C ILE A 203 9.24 -9.92 0.30
N GLU A 204 9.01 -11.20 0.56
CA GLU A 204 9.32 -11.84 1.84
C GLU A 204 10.81 -11.80 2.13
N LYS A 205 11.62 -12.14 1.12
CA LYS A 205 13.08 -12.11 1.20
C LYS A 205 13.59 -10.70 1.46
N GLU A 206 13.15 -9.70 0.70
CA GLU A 206 13.73 -8.37 0.76
C GLU A 206 13.18 -7.54 1.92
N LEU A 207 11.90 -7.66 2.26
CA LEU A 207 11.26 -6.83 3.29
C LEU A 207 11.23 -7.51 4.67
N GLY A 208 11.72 -8.74 4.80
CA GLY A 208 11.76 -9.48 6.06
C GLY A 208 10.37 -9.82 6.61
N VAL A 209 9.37 -9.91 5.74
CA VAL A 209 7.99 -10.30 6.07
C VAL A 209 7.77 -11.75 5.70
N LYS A 210 6.87 -12.44 6.41
CA LYS A 210 6.47 -13.81 6.06
C LYS A 210 4.97 -13.90 5.92
N ARG A 211 4.51 -14.50 4.82
CA ARG A 211 3.13 -14.93 4.71
C ARG A 211 2.81 -15.94 5.80
N HIS A 212 1.57 -15.91 6.30
CA HIS A 212 1.07 -16.98 7.13
C HIS A 212 1.05 -18.29 6.31
N GLU A 213 1.67 -19.34 6.86
CA GLU A 213 1.79 -20.64 6.20
C GLU A 213 0.46 -21.42 6.25
N ILE A 214 0.17 -22.12 5.15
CA ILE A 214 -0.86 -23.15 5.08
C ILE A 214 -0.18 -24.46 5.53
N PHE A 215 -0.48 -24.93 6.75
CA PHE A 215 -0.06 -26.25 7.23
C PHE A 215 -1.10 -27.31 6.85
#